data_AF-A0A959F6V2-F1
#
_entry.id   AF-A0A959F6V2-F1
#
_cell.length_a   1.000
_cell.length_b   1.000
_cell.length_c   1.000
_cell.angle_alpha   90.00
_cell.angle_beta   90.00
_cell.angle_gamma   90.00
#
_symmetry.space_group_name_H-M   'P 1'
#
loop_
_entity.id
_entity.type
_entity.pdbx_description
1 polymer ?
#
loop_
_entity_poly.entity_id
_entity_poly.type
_entity_poly.pdbx_seq_one_letter_code
_entity_poly.pdbx_strand_id
1 'polypeptide(L)'
;MKKVYLIIASMIIFAACERSGATIYRSAFNEKPEEVEILNSLDAVIPIVDFSVWVHFKAPAEEIDRIIEGYKLRELIDIPSSGVSGVPGDWITEEDLNSCKHYERHNKETGLIEKLFVDCRNGEAIYVSY
;
A
#
# COMPACT_ATOMS: atom_id res chain seq x y z
N MET A 1 43.99 15.38 -31.34
CA MET A 1 43.27 16.11 -30.27
C MET A 1 41.99 15.37 -29.95
N LYS A 2 41.95 14.62 -28.84
CA LYS A 2 40.80 13.81 -28.41
C LYS A 2 39.91 14.66 -27.49
N LYS A 3 38.70 15.00 -27.90
CA LYS A 3 37.65 15.49 -27.00
C LYS A 3 36.79 14.31 -26.60
N VAL A 4 37.12 13.69 -25.47
CA VAL A 4 36.26 12.72 -24.81
C VAL A 4 35.23 13.52 -24.04
N TYR A 5 34.02 13.61 -24.57
CA TYR A 5 32.88 14.14 -23.82
C TYR A 5 32.49 13.08 -22.79
N LEU A 6 32.97 13.26 -21.56
CA LEU A 6 32.46 12.55 -20.40
C LEU A 6 31.05 13.10 -20.14
N ILE A 7 30.04 12.51 -20.80
CA ILE A 7 28.65 12.69 -20.38
C ILE A 7 28.54 11.88 -19.09
N ILE A 8 28.88 12.50 -17.97
CA ILE A 8 28.42 12.03 -16.67
C ILE A 8 26.92 12.21 -16.76
N ALA A 9 26.23 11.10 -17.06
CA ALA A 9 24.81 10.99 -16.79
C ALA A 9 24.66 11.31 -15.31
N SER A 10 24.30 12.54 -15.00
CA SER A 10 23.65 12.91 -13.77
C SER A 10 22.34 12.14 -13.77
N MET A 11 22.42 10.84 -13.42
CA MET A 11 21.38 10.20 -12.65
C MET A 11 21.22 11.09 -11.42
N ILE A 12 20.33 12.06 -11.56
CA ILE A 12 19.69 12.71 -10.44
C ILE A 12 18.94 11.56 -9.79
N ILE A 13 19.63 10.90 -8.86
CA ILE A 13 19.00 10.06 -7.86
C ILE A 13 18.15 11.07 -7.10
N PHE A 14 16.90 11.22 -7.54
CA PHE A 14 15.85 11.71 -6.69
C PHE A 14 15.83 10.70 -5.55
N ALA A 15 16.54 11.02 -4.47
CA ALA A 15 16.33 10.39 -3.19
C ALA A 15 14.93 10.83 -2.74
N ALA A 16 13.91 10.22 -3.36
CA ALA A 16 12.58 10.19 -2.79
C ALA A 16 12.78 9.57 -1.42
N CYS A 17 12.64 10.39 -0.38
CA CYS A 17 12.78 9.94 0.99
C CYS A 17 11.68 8.91 1.22
N GLU A 18 12.05 7.63 1.27
CA GLU A 18 11.13 6.51 1.47
C GLU A 18 10.31 6.78 2.74
N ARG A 19 8.98 6.88 2.61
CA ARG A 19 8.12 7.13 3.76
C ARG A 19 8.09 5.88 4.64
N SER A 20 8.27 6.08 5.94
CA SER A 20 8.04 5.01 6.93
C SER A 20 6.60 4.51 6.88
N GLY A 21 6.36 3.24 7.21
CA GLY A 21 5.01 2.68 7.30
C GLY A 21 4.08 3.45 8.24
N ALA A 22 4.59 3.98 9.36
CA ALA A 22 3.80 4.85 10.24
C ALA A 22 3.39 6.18 9.56
N THR A 23 4.25 6.71 8.68
CA THR A 23 3.94 7.91 7.89
C THR A 23 2.91 7.59 6.82
N ILE A 24 3.04 6.47 6.12
CA ILE A 24 2.06 5.99 5.13
C ILE A 24 0.70 5.79 5.79
N TYR A 25 0.66 5.05 6.91
CA TYR A 25 -0.54 4.84 7.71
C TYR A 25 -1.20 6.16 8.09
N ARG A 26 -0.40 7.09 8.63
CA ARG A 26 -0.91 8.40 9.05
C ARG A 26 -1.52 9.19 7.90
N SER A 27 -0.89 9.14 6.74
CA SER A 27 -1.42 9.78 5.53
C SER A 27 -2.72 9.15 5.04
N ALA A 28 -2.89 7.84 5.19
CA ALA A 28 -4.09 7.12 4.73
C ALA A 28 -5.27 7.25 5.71
N PHE A 29 -5.01 7.18 7.01
CA PHE A 29 -6.03 6.93 8.04
C PHE A 29 -6.07 7.94 9.18
N ASN A 30 -5.30 9.02 9.09
CA ASN A 30 -4.98 9.95 10.18
C ASN A 30 -4.08 9.32 11.25
N GLU A 31 -3.90 10.00 12.38
CA GLU A 31 -2.99 9.61 13.45
C GLU A 31 -3.10 8.12 13.82
N LYS A 32 -1.95 7.44 13.88
CA LYS A 32 -1.87 6.00 14.15
C LYS A 32 -2.07 5.76 15.65
N PRO A 33 -3.11 5.02 16.08
CA PRO A 33 -3.27 4.60 17.47
C PRO A 33 -2.05 3.80 17.99
N GLU A 34 -1.84 3.77 19.29
CA GLU A 34 -0.72 3.03 19.90
C GLU A 34 -0.83 1.52 19.66
N GLU A 35 -2.07 1.02 19.62
CA GLU A 35 -2.45 -0.38 19.46
C GLU A 35 -2.26 -0.91 18.03
N VAL A 36 -1.99 -0.02 17.07
CA VAL A 36 -1.70 -0.40 15.69
C VAL A 36 -0.23 -0.74 15.54
N GLU A 37 0.03 -1.97 15.13
CA GLU A 37 1.35 -2.49 14.82
C GLU A 37 1.58 -2.49 13.31
N ILE A 38 2.62 -1.78 12.86
CA ILE A 38 3.04 -1.83 11.45
C ILE A 38 3.98 -3.03 11.28
N LEU A 39 3.57 -3.99 10.47
CA LEU A 39 4.33 -5.22 10.21
C LEU A 39 5.31 -5.01 9.05
N ASN A 40 4.82 -4.45 7.94
CA ASN A 40 5.63 -4.13 6.78
C ASN A 40 5.14 -2.87 6.06
N SER A 41 6.00 -2.24 5.28
CA SER A 41 5.63 -1.11 4.43
C SER A 41 6.54 -0.98 3.23
N LEU A 42 5.98 -0.45 2.13
CA LEU A 42 6.69 -0.21 0.88
C LEU A 42 6.20 1.10 0.31
N ASP A 43 7.14 1.97 -0.03
CA ASP A 43 6.90 3.22 -0.74
C ASP A 43 7.62 3.13 -2.09
N ALA A 44 6.90 2.69 -3.12
CA ALA A 44 7.50 2.49 -4.44
C ALA A 44 7.02 3.54 -5.44
N VAL A 45 7.96 3.92 -6.31
CA VAL A 45 7.66 4.62 -7.56
C VAL A 45 7.63 3.56 -8.65
N ILE A 46 6.44 3.22 -9.17
CA ILE A 46 6.31 2.25 -10.26
C ILE A 46 6.36 3.02 -11.59
N PRO A 47 7.16 2.63 -12.59
CA PRO A 47 7.26 3.36 -13.87
C PRO A 47 5.95 3.55 -14.66
N ILE A 48 4.88 2.85 -14.29
CA ILE A 48 3.54 2.90 -14.91
C ILE A 48 2.54 3.61 -13.98
N VAL A 49 2.81 3.67 -12.68
CA VAL A 49 1.93 4.23 -11.66
C VAL A 49 2.76 5.18 -10.80
N ASP A 50 2.56 6.49 -10.98
CA ASP A 50 3.46 7.54 -10.49
C ASP A 50 3.91 7.34 -9.04
N PHE A 51 3.02 6.88 -8.16
CA PHE A 51 3.36 6.44 -6.81
C PHE A 51 2.45 5.28 -6.39
N SER A 52 3.02 4.28 -5.72
CA SER A 52 2.24 3.23 -5.06
C SER A 52 2.77 3.01 -3.65
N VAL A 53 1.86 2.97 -2.68
CA VAL A 53 2.20 2.68 -1.28
C VAL A 53 1.47 1.45 -0.80
N TRP A 54 2.16 0.71 0.05
CA TRP A 54 1.61 -0.43 0.78
C TRP A 54 1.94 -0.31 2.25
N VAL A 55 0.96 -0.60 3.10
CA VAL A 55 1.21 -0.80 4.52
C VAL A 55 0.45 -2.04 4.99
N HIS A 56 1.19 -2.96 5.58
CA HIS A 56 0.68 -4.17 6.23
C HIS A 56 0.75 -3.94 7.73
N PHE A 57 -0.39 -4.09 8.39
CA PHE A 57 -0.52 -3.73 9.79
C PHE A 57 -1.51 -4.66 10.49
N LYS A 58 -1.41 -4.67 11.82
CA LYS A 58 -2.38 -5.28 12.71
C LYS A 58 -3.04 -4.19 13.54
N ALA A 59 -4.35 -4.25 13.65
CA ALA A 59 -5.13 -3.25 14.37
C ALA A 59 -6.26 -3.92 15.19
N PRO A 60 -6.70 -3.29 16.29
CA PRO A 60 -7.91 -3.73 16.99
C PRO A 60 -9.15 -3.58 16.09
N ALA A 61 -10.17 -4.39 16.33
CA ALA A 61 -11.40 -4.39 15.53
C ALA A 61 -12.05 -2.99 15.42
N GLU A 62 -12.04 -2.22 16.51
CA GLU A 62 -12.59 -0.85 16.54
C GLU A 62 -11.88 0.09 15.54
N GLU A 63 -10.57 -0.06 15.38
CA GLU A 63 -9.79 0.72 14.43
C GLU A 63 -10.05 0.26 12.99
N ILE A 64 -10.20 -1.05 12.77
CA ILE A 64 -10.61 -1.59 11.47
C ILE A 64 -11.99 -1.05 11.08
N ASP A 65 -12.96 -1.09 11.99
CA ASP A 65 -14.32 -0.59 11.78
C ASP A 65 -14.32 0.91 11.41
N ARG A 66 -13.52 1.72 12.12
CA ARG A 66 -13.32 3.14 11.81
C ARG A 66 -12.76 3.36 10.41
N ILE A 67 -11.75 2.58 10.00
CA ILE A 67 -11.12 2.73 8.69
C ILE A 67 -12.10 2.37 7.57
N ILE A 68 -12.80 1.23 7.70
CA ILE A 68 -13.65 0.72 6.62
C ILE A 68 -14.92 1.56 6.39
N GLU A 69 -15.33 2.41 7.33
CA GLU A 69 -16.49 3.31 7.18
C GLU A 69 -16.39 4.19 5.91
N GLY A 70 -15.16 4.54 5.50
CA GLY A 70 -14.91 5.30 4.27
C GLY A 70 -14.87 4.48 2.98
N TYR A 71 -14.96 3.15 3.05
CA TYR A 71 -14.72 2.24 1.93
C TYR A 71 -15.98 1.45 1.54
N LYS A 72 -16.01 0.96 0.30
CA LYS A 72 -17.06 0.06 -0.19
C LYS A 72 -16.56 -1.37 -0.21
N LEU A 73 -17.30 -2.26 0.45
CA LEU A 73 -17.05 -3.69 0.34
C LEU A 73 -17.24 -4.14 -1.12
N ARG A 74 -16.28 -4.91 -1.63
CA ARG A 74 -16.33 -5.54 -2.95
C ARG A 74 -16.51 -7.04 -2.75
N GLU A 75 -17.47 -7.62 -3.46
CA GLU A 75 -17.55 -9.07 -3.58
C GLU A 75 -16.26 -9.56 -4.26
N LEU A 76 -15.60 -10.55 -3.65
CA LEU A 76 -14.42 -11.19 -4.21
C LEU A 76 -14.82 -11.91 -5.50
N ILE A 77 -14.72 -11.23 -6.63
CA ILE A 77 -14.77 -11.86 -7.94
C ILE A 77 -13.32 -12.19 -8.26
N ASP A 78 -12.95 -13.46 -8.08
CA ASP A 78 -11.64 -14.07 -8.38
C ASP A 78 -10.55 -13.02 -8.55
N ILE A 79 -9.89 -12.62 -7.44
CA ILE A 79 -8.72 -11.77 -7.57
C ILE A 79 -7.76 -12.59 -8.44
N PRO A 80 -7.46 -12.20 -9.69
CA PRO A 80 -6.48 -12.94 -10.46
C PRO A 80 -5.19 -12.92 -9.64
N SER A 81 -4.38 -13.97 -9.70
CA SER A 81 -3.10 -14.00 -8.97
C SER A 81 -2.20 -12.76 -9.24
N SER A 82 -2.49 -12.01 -10.31
CA SER A 82 -1.92 -10.72 -10.68
C SER A 82 -2.66 -9.47 -10.13
N GLY A 83 -3.67 -9.64 -9.28
CA GLY A 83 -4.69 -8.65 -8.89
C GLY A 83 -4.58 -8.11 -7.47
N VAL A 84 -3.70 -8.69 -6.65
CA VAL A 84 -3.14 -7.99 -5.48
C VAL A 84 -1.82 -7.35 -5.91
N SER A 85 -1.98 -6.21 -6.57
CA SER A 85 -0.99 -5.25 -7.07
C SER A 85 0.32 -5.18 -6.28
N GLY A 86 1.31 -6.01 -6.60
CA GLY A 86 2.70 -5.80 -6.19
C GLY A 86 3.02 -5.91 -4.70
N VAL A 87 2.13 -6.46 -3.87
CA VAL A 87 2.46 -6.79 -2.48
C VAL A 87 3.51 -7.91 -2.48
N PRO A 88 4.64 -7.77 -1.77
CA PRO A 88 5.63 -8.83 -1.66
C PRO A 88 5.01 -10.12 -1.06
N GLY A 89 5.19 -11.25 -1.74
CA GLY A 89 4.58 -12.54 -1.34
C GLY A 89 5.13 -13.12 -0.03
N ASP A 90 6.20 -12.56 0.50
CA ASP A 90 6.74 -12.85 1.84
C ASP A 90 6.00 -12.10 2.96
N TRP A 91 5.23 -11.06 2.66
CA TRP A 91 4.37 -10.38 3.65
C TRP A 91 3.08 -11.14 3.88
N ILE A 92 2.47 -11.59 2.79
CA ILE A 92 1.19 -12.29 2.79
C ILE A 92 1.11 -13.23 1.59
N THR A 93 0.54 -14.42 1.81
CA THR A 93 0.36 -15.37 0.71
C THR A 93 -0.88 -15.03 -0.12
N GLU A 94 -0.94 -15.54 -1.34
CA GLU A 94 -2.14 -15.44 -2.19
C GLU A 94 -3.36 -16.10 -1.51
N GLU A 95 -3.17 -17.20 -0.78
CA GLU A 95 -4.22 -17.88 -0.02
C GLU A 95 -4.79 -16.99 1.09
N ASP A 96 -3.92 -16.36 1.89
CA ASP A 96 -4.34 -15.41 2.92
C ASP A 96 -5.11 -14.23 2.27
N LEU A 97 -4.63 -13.70 1.14
CA LEU A 97 -5.25 -12.59 0.42
C LEU A 97 -6.66 -12.92 -0.11
N ASN A 98 -6.83 -14.13 -0.63
CA ASN A 98 -8.13 -14.61 -1.12
C ASN A 98 -9.14 -14.85 0.01
N SER A 99 -8.68 -14.95 1.26
CA SER A 99 -9.53 -15.05 2.44
C SER A 99 -9.95 -13.69 3.02
N CYS A 100 -9.26 -12.60 2.65
CA CYS A 100 -9.55 -11.27 3.18
C CYS A 100 -10.88 -10.71 2.67
N LYS A 101 -11.53 -9.87 3.48
CA LYS A 101 -12.54 -8.95 2.95
C LYS A 101 -11.86 -7.83 2.18
N HIS A 102 -12.36 -7.55 0.98
CA HIS A 102 -11.80 -6.50 0.12
C HIS A 102 -12.69 -5.26 0.12
N TYR A 103 -12.08 -4.12 0.46
CA TYR A 103 -12.70 -2.82 0.51
C TYR A 103 -11.98 -1.88 -0.47
N GLU A 104 -12.75 -1.05 -1.18
CA GLU A 104 -12.20 -0.11 -2.16
C GLU A 104 -12.79 1.29 -1.97
N ARG A 105 -11.95 2.32 -2.13
CA ARG A 105 -12.33 3.72 -2.14
C ARG A 105 -11.65 4.43 -3.31
N HIS A 106 -12.40 5.30 -3.99
CA HIS A 106 -11.86 6.20 -5.00
C HIS A 106 -11.66 7.55 -4.33
N ASN A 107 -10.39 7.95 -4.18
CA ASN A 107 -10.05 9.22 -3.56
C ASN A 107 -10.29 10.34 -4.57
N LYS A 108 -11.29 11.18 -4.30
CA LYS A 108 -11.68 12.26 -5.23
C LYS A 108 -10.67 13.40 -5.32
N GLU A 109 -9.84 13.57 -4.30
CA GLU A 109 -8.85 14.65 -4.24
C GLU A 109 -7.59 14.29 -5.00
N THR A 110 -7.10 13.05 -4.82
CA THR A 110 -5.87 12.56 -5.46
C THR A 110 -6.13 11.84 -6.78
N GLY A 111 -7.36 11.40 -7.03
CA GLY A 111 -7.73 10.56 -8.17
C GLY A 111 -7.28 9.09 -8.03
N LEU A 112 -6.67 8.72 -6.91
CA LEU A 112 -6.12 7.38 -6.68
C LEU A 112 -7.19 6.37 -6.26
N ILE A 113 -6.94 5.11 -6.59
CA ILE A 113 -7.72 3.98 -6.11
C ILE A 113 -7.02 3.42 -4.88
N GLU A 114 -7.77 3.37 -3.79
CA GLU A 114 -7.31 2.83 -2.53
C GLU A 114 -8.02 1.50 -2.27
N LYS A 115 -7.24 0.49 -1.96
CA LYS A 115 -7.71 -0.85 -1.60
C LYS A 115 -7.30 -1.18 -0.18
N LEU A 116 -8.18 -1.86 0.52
CA LEU A 116 -7.95 -2.35 1.86
C LEU A 116 -8.40 -3.81 1.94
N PHE A 117 -7.46 -4.68 2.29
CA PHE A 117 -7.69 -6.10 2.53
C PHE A 117 -7.68 -6.31 4.03
N VAL A 118 -8.77 -6.82 4.59
CA VAL A 118 -8.99 -6.90 6.04
C VAL A 118 -9.27 -8.34 6.44
N ASP A 119 -8.88 -8.70 7.66
CA ASP A 119 -9.10 -10.02 8.27
C ASP A 119 -8.39 -11.15 7.51
N CYS A 120 -7.28 -10.85 6.85
CA CYS A 120 -6.50 -11.82 6.08
C CYS A 120 -5.90 -12.93 6.95
N ARG A 121 -5.40 -12.54 8.13
CA ARG A 121 -4.82 -13.43 9.14
C ARG A 121 -5.05 -12.82 10.53
N ASN A 122 -6.05 -13.30 11.26
CA ASN A 122 -6.29 -12.95 12.67
C ASN A 122 -6.12 -11.43 13.00
N GLY A 123 -6.81 -10.56 12.26
CA GLY A 123 -6.82 -9.10 12.50
C GLY A 123 -5.72 -8.31 11.77
N GLU A 124 -4.97 -8.95 10.87
CA GLU A 124 -4.08 -8.26 9.93
C GLU A 124 -4.87 -7.63 8.78
N ALA A 125 -4.37 -6.48 8.33
CA ALA A 125 -4.89 -5.74 7.20
C ALA A 125 -3.77 -5.18 6.31
N ILE A 126 -4.07 -5.03 5.03
CA ILE A 126 -3.17 -4.47 4.03
C ILE A 126 -3.87 -3.34 3.30
N TYR A 127 -3.26 -2.17 3.37
CA TYR A 127 -3.66 -1.02 2.56
C TYR A 127 -2.75 -0.88 1.35
N VAL A 128 -3.37 -0.56 0.22
CA VAL A 128 -2.70 -0.29 -1.04
C VAL A 128 -3.30 0.96 -1.67
N SER A 129 -2.48 1.87 -2.18
CA SER A 129 -2.94 3.02 -2.97
C SER A 129 -2.11 3.15 -4.24
N TYR A 130 -2.78 3.34 -5.37
CA TYR A 130 -2.18 3.54 -6.69
C TYR A 130 -3.11 4.30 -7.64
#